data_AF-A0A7X8ZKF2-F1
#
_entry.id   AF-A0A7X8ZKF2-F1
#
_cell.length_a   1.000
_cell.length_b   1.000
_cell.length_c   1.000
_cell.angle_alpha   90.00
_cell.angle_beta   90.00
_cell.angle_gamma   90.00
#
_symmetry.space_group_name_H-M   'P 1'
#
loop_
_entity.id
_entity.type
_entity.pdbx_description
1 polymer ?
#
loop_
_entity_poly.entity_id
_entity_poly.type
_entity_poly.pdbx_seq_one_letter_code
_entity_poly.pdbx_strand_id
1 'polypeptide(L)' 'MNYDKITEKGRECFAEAQQLAGKMNHQELLGVHLLAGILRQKDGIGPA' A
#
# COMPACT_ATOMS: atom_id res chain seq x y z
N MET A 1 -2.76 -13.20 -6.18
CA MET A 1 -3.64 -12.02 -6.36
C MET A 1 -3.59 -11.63 -7.83
N ASN A 2 -4.71 -11.32 -8.48
CA ASN A 2 -4.71 -10.88 -9.88
C ASN A 2 -4.56 -9.34 -9.92
N TYR A 3 -3.36 -8.86 -10.21
CA TYR A 3 -3.02 -7.42 -10.22
C TYR A 3 -3.67 -6.65 -11.37
N ASP A 4 -4.10 -7.33 -12.43
CA ASP A 4 -4.74 -6.70 -13.59
C ASP A 4 -6.16 -6.24 -13.27
N LYS A 5 -6.77 -6.82 -12.23
CA LYS A 5 -8.09 -6.42 -11.71
C LYS A 5 -8.03 -5.30 -10.68
N ILE A 6 -6.82 -4.91 -10.26
CA ILE A 6 -6.61 -3.83 -9.30
C ILE A 6 -6.42 -2.53 -10.07
N THR A 7 -6.96 -1.43 -9.56
CA THR A 7 -6.71 -0.10 -10.15
C THR A 7 -5.22 0.25 -10.12
N GLU A 8 -4.79 1.18 -10.94
CA GLU A 8 -3.41 1.68 -10.92
C GLU A 8 -2.99 2.16 -9.53
N LYS A 9 -3.81 3.02 -8.91
CA LYS A 9 -3.63 3.49 -7.53
C LYS A 9 -3.59 2.35 -6.51
N GLY A 10 -4.40 1.31 -6.68
CA GLY A 10 -4.35 0.14 -5.82
C GLY A 10 -2.99 -0.57 -5.92
N ARG A 11 -2.44 -0.75 -7.12
CA ARG A 11 -1.12 -1.35 -7.32
C ARG A 11 0.00 -0.49 -6.73
N GLU A 12 -0.06 0.83 -6.90
CA GLU A 12 0.87 1.78 -6.26
C GLU A 12 0.85 1.62 -4.73
N CYS A 13 -0.35 1.58 -4.13
CA CYS A 13 -0.51 1.42 -2.70
C CYS A 13 0.09 0.10 -2.18
N PHE A 14 -0.06 -1.00 -2.92
CA PHE A 14 0.57 -2.28 -2.58
C PHE A 14 2.11 -2.18 -2.61
N ALA A 15 2.68 -1.51 -3.62
CA ALA A 15 4.12 -1.32 -3.71
C ALA A 15 4.66 -0.46 -2.55
N GLU A 16 3.98 0.63 -2.22
CA GLU A 16 4.33 1.50 -1.08
C GLU A 16 4.25 0.76 0.26
N ALA A 17 3.19 -0.04 0.46
CA ALA A 17 3.01 -0.82 1.67
C ALA A 17 4.14 -1.86 1.85
N GLN A 18 4.59 -2.50 0.77
CA GLN A 18 5.70 -3.44 0.80
C GLN A 18 7.03 -2.75 1.14
N GLN A 19 7.28 -1.56 0.60
CA GLN A 19 8.45 -0.75 0.96
C GLN A 19 8.40 -0.33 2.43
N LEU A 20 7.22 0.01 2.96
CA LEU A 20 7.04 0.39 4.36
C LEU A 20 7.35 -0.79 5.29
N ALA A 21 6.81 -1.98 4.99
CA ALA A 21 7.13 -3.19 5.74
C ALA A 21 8.64 -3.46 5.76
N GLY A 22 9.31 -3.35 4.61
CA GLY A 22 10.77 -3.50 4.52
C GLY A 22 11.55 -2.47 5.33
N LYS A 23 11.15 -1.19 5.29
CA LYS A 23 11.76 -0.11 6.09
C LYS A 23 11.60 -0.33 7.60
N MET A 24 10.51 -0.95 8.01
CA MET A 24 10.23 -1.28 9.41
C MET A 24 10.79 -2.64 9.83
N ASN A 25 11.50 -3.32 8.93
CA ASN A 25 12.04 -4.67 9.15
C ASN A 25 10.95 -5.69 9.51
N HIS A 26 9.72 -5.47 9.02
CA HIS A 26 8.61 -6.40 9.14
C HIS A 26 8.65 -7.38 7.98
N GLN A 27 8.77 -8.66 8.32
CA GLN A 27 8.92 -9.74 7.32
C GLN A 27 7.63 -9.98 6.53
N GLU A 28 6.48 -9.70 7.14
CA GLU A 28 5.16 -9.88 6.55
C GLU A 28 4.52 -8.54 6.20
N LEU A 29 3.85 -8.52 5.03
CA LEU A 29 2.97 -7.42 4.66
C LEU A 29 1.65 -7.53 5.42
N LEU A 30 1.57 -6.86 6.56
CA LEU A 30 0.33 -6.74 7.33
C LEU A 30 -0.57 -5.61 6.82
N GLY A 31 -1.87 -5.69 7.13
CA GLY A 31 -2.87 -4.70 6.72
C GLY A 31 -2.60 -3.27 7.21
N VAL A 32 -1.85 -3.11 8.30
CA VAL A 32 -1.42 -1.79 8.80
C VAL A 32 -0.52 -1.04 7.81
N HIS A 33 0.31 -1.76 7.04
CA HIS A 33 1.16 -1.13 6.02
C HIS A 33 0.32 -0.67 4.82
N LEU A 34 -0.68 -1.46 4.45
CA LEU A 34 -1.61 -1.11 3.39
C LEU A 34 -2.43 0.12 3.78
N LEU A 35 -2.97 0.14 5.00
CA LEU A 35 -3.67 1.31 5.54
C LEU A 35 -2.78 2.55 5.53
N ALA A 36 -1.53 2.43 5.98
CA ALA A 36 -0.57 3.53 5.95
C ALA A 36 -0.28 4.03 4.53
N GLY A 37 -0.23 3.13 3.53
CA GLY A 37 -0.15 3.49 2.11
C GLY A 37 -1.38 4.26 1.63
N ILE A 38 -2.59 3.77 1.93
CA ILE A 38 -3.86 4.42 1.57
C ILE A 38 -3.93 5.85 2.13
N LEU A 39 -3.52 6.05 3.39
CA LEU A 39 -3.53 7.36 4.05
C LEU A 39 -2.46 8.32 3.52
N ARG A 40 -1.38 7.82 2.91
CA ARG A 40 -0.28 8.64 2.39
C ARG A 40 -0.36 8.90 0.89
N GLN A 41 -1.20 8.13 0.19
CA GLN A 41 -1.32 8.19 -1.25
C GLN A 41 -1.97 9.50 -1.70
N LYS A 42 -1.20 10.32 -2.42
CA LYS A 42 -1.72 11.54 -3.06
C LYS A 42 -2.75 11.18 -4.12
N ASP A 43 -3.87 11.91 -4.10
CA ASP A 43 -5.03 11.69 -4.98
C ASP A 43 -5.62 10.26 -4.84
N GLY A 44 -5.40 9.62 -3.68
CA GLY A 44 -5.98 8.34 -3.32
C GLY A 44 -7.39 8.49 -2.71
N ILE A 45 -7.93 7.37 -2.23
CA ILE A 45 -9.26 7.33 -1.58
C ILE A 45 -9.22 7.62 -0.07
N GLY A 46 -8.02 7.67 0.52
CA GLY A 46 -7.83 7.94 1.94
C GLY A 46 -7.99 9.43 2.27
N PRO A 47 -8.28 9.78 3.53
CA PRO A 47 -8.18 11.16 3.99
C PRO A 47 -6.74 11.68 3.81
N ALA A 48 -6.64 12.94 3.35
CA ALA A 48 -5.38 13.65 3.15
C ALA A 48 -4.85 14.28 4.44
#